data_AF-A0A3B9HC13-F1
#
_entry.id   AF-A0A3B9HC13-F1
#
_cell.length_a   1.000
_cell.length_b   1.000
_cell.length_c   1.000
_cell.angle_alpha   90.00
_cell.angle_beta   90.00
_cell.angle_gamma   90.00
#
_symmetry.space_group_name_H-M   'P 1'
#
loop_
_entity.id
_entity.type
_entity.pdbx_description
1 polymer ?
#
loop_
_entity_poly.entity_id
_entity_poly.type
_entity_poly.pdbx_seq_one_letter_code
_entity_poly.pdbx_strand_id
1 'polypeptide(L)'
;MNIPKQLEFPVTHSLDFFTPVKGAAGVNAGQRVRYLGNVAGGPEIGTLGVVQKIFARKAVVDMGKGGTWNIPYYFLAHVRAAA
;
A
#
# COMPACT_ATOMS: atom_id res chain seq x y z
N MET A 1 -43.10 -2.90 24.74
CA MET A 1 -41.68 -3.29 24.88
C MET A 1 -40.95 -2.86 23.62
N ASN A 2 -40.03 -1.90 23.71
CA ASN A 2 -39.26 -1.40 22.58
C ASN A 2 -37.97 -2.23 22.49
N ILE A 3 -37.86 -3.09 21.47
CA ILE A 3 -36.64 -3.89 21.23
C ILE A 3 -35.63 -2.96 20.54
N PRO A 4 -34.42 -2.76 21.08
CA PRO A 4 -33.41 -1.95 20.41
C PRO A 4 -33.03 -2.64 19.09
N LYS A 5 -33.23 -1.94 17.98
CA LYS A 5 -32.83 -2.40 16.65
C LYS A 5 -31.31 -2.33 16.56
N GLN A 6 -30.64 -3.47 16.66
CA GLN A 6 -29.19 -3.56 16.45
C GLN A 6 -28.87 -3.17 15.01
N LEU A 7 -28.04 -2.15 14.84
CA LEU A 7 -27.51 -1.76 13.53
C LEU A 7 -26.51 -2.84 13.11
N GLU A 8 -26.85 -3.61 12.09
CA GLU A 8 -25.89 -4.48 11.43
C GLU A 8 -24.98 -3.62 10.56
N PHE A 9 -23.69 -3.61 10.88
CA PHE A 9 -22.67 -3.07 10.01
C PHE A 9 -22.23 -4.21 9.11
N PRO A 10 -22.64 -4.27 7.83
CA PRO A 10 -21.98 -5.14 6.88
C PRO A 10 -20.57 -4.60 6.74
N VAL A 11 -19.63 -5.17 7.52
CA VAL A 11 -18.23 -4.90 7.31
C VAL A 11 -17.85 -5.67 6.07
N THR A 12 -18.11 -5.05 4.92
CA THR A 12 -17.50 -5.45 3.66
C THR A 12 -16.02 -5.12 3.80
N HIS A 13 -15.27 -5.99 4.48
CA HIS A 13 -13.84 -6.06 4.26
C HIS A 13 -13.72 -6.39 2.78
N SER A 14 -13.48 -5.37 1.94
CA SER A 14 -12.78 -5.61 0.71
C SER A 14 -11.44 -6.19 1.17
N LEU A 15 -11.36 -7.51 1.24
CA LEU A 15 -10.11 -8.24 1.29
C LEU A 15 -9.49 -8.06 -0.09
N ASP A 16 -9.21 -6.82 -0.48
CA ASP A 16 -8.30 -6.54 -1.57
C ASP A 16 -6.99 -7.17 -1.11
N PHE A 17 -6.77 -8.39 -1.57
CA PHE A 17 -5.59 -9.17 -1.25
C PHE A 17 -4.42 -8.47 -1.93
N PHE A 18 -3.86 -7.47 -1.24
CA PHE A 18 -2.65 -6.81 -1.64
C PHE A 18 -1.52 -7.82 -1.50
N THR A 19 -0.84 -8.13 -2.61
CA THR A 19 0.35 -8.99 -2.56
C THR A 19 1.52 -8.17 -2.02
N PRO A 20 2.02 -8.42 -0.80
CA PRO A 20 3.10 -7.64 -0.23
C PRO A 20 4.39 -7.86 -1.02
N VAL A 21 5.20 -6.81 -1.10
CA VAL A 21 6.54 -6.93 -1.67
C VAL A 21 7.45 -7.60 -0.64
N LYS A 22 7.98 -8.78 -1.00
CA LYS A 22 8.85 -9.55 -0.10
C LYS A 22 10.32 -9.11 -0.14
N GLY A 23 10.74 -8.40 -1.18
CA GLY A 23 12.12 -7.97 -1.38
C GLY A 23 12.37 -7.38 -2.77
N ALA A 24 13.63 -7.07 -3.05
CA ALA A 24 14.03 -6.42 -4.30
C ALA A 24 13.69 -7.21 -5.57
N ALA A 25 13.75 -8.55 -5.51
CA ALA A 25 13.55 -9.42 -6.69
C ALA A 25 12.16 -9.31 -7.34
N GLY A 26 11.16 -8.78 -6.62
CA GLY A 26 9.80 -8.61 -7.15
C GLY A 26 9.49 -7.20 -7.66
N VAL A 27 10.45 -6.28 -7.61
CA VAL A 27 10.23 -4.86 -7.89
C VAL A 27 11.15 -4.38 -8.98
N ASN A 28 10.64 -3.53 -9.88
CA ASN A 28 11.41 -2.86 -10.92
C ASN A 28 11.30 -1.34 -10.81
N ALA A 29 12.32 -0.61 -11.29
CA ALA A 29 12.20 0.83 -11.48
C ALA A 29 11.11 1.13 -12.52
N GLY A 30 10.35 2.20 -12.30
CA GLY A 30 9.14 2.55 -13.07
C GLY A 30 7.88 1.77 -12.66
N GLN A 31 7.98 0.75 -11.82
CA GLN A 31 6.81 -0.02 -11.39
C GLN A 31 5.91 0.77 -10.43
N ARG A 32 4.60 0.67 -10.64
CA ARG A 32 3.61 1.17 -9.67
C ARG A 32 3.48 0.23 -8.49
N VAL A 33 3.51 0.79 -7.29
CA VAL A 33 3.36 0.09 -6.02
C VAL A 33 2.33 0.82 -5.14
N ARG A 34 1.74 0.10 -4.19
CA ARG A 34 0.84 0.65 -3.19
C ARG A 34 1.53 0.70 -1.84
N TYR A 35 1.37 1.81 -1.13
CA TYR A 35 1.87 1.96 0.23
C TYR A 35 0.89 1.40 1.27
N LEU A 36 1.40 0.67 2.25
CA LEU A 36 0.63 0.00 3.30
C LEU A 36 1.08 0.39 4.73
N GLY A 37 2.06 1.29 4.87
CA GLY A 37 2.61 1.64 6.18
C GLY A 37 1.75 2.63 6.95
N ASN A 38 1.49 2.36 8.23
CA ASN A 38 0.87 3.33 9.14
C ASN A 38 1.95 4.04 9.95
N VAL A 39 2.60 5.05 9.37
CA VAL A 39 3.73 5.77 9.98
C VAL A 39 3.40 7.26 10.06
N ALA A 40 3.56 7.86 11.24
CA ALA A 40 3.32 9.29 11.44
C ALA A 40 4.22 10.14 10.52
N GLY A 41 3.61 11.09 9.81
CA GLY A 41 4.29 11.94 8.83
C GLY A 41 4.64 11.24 7.52
N GLY A 42 4.35 9.94 7.37
CA GLY A 42 4.54 9.20 6.14
C GLY A 42 3.41 9.44 5.11
N PRO A 43 3.50 8.77 3.94
CA PRO A 43 2.43 8.79 2.96
C PRO A 43 1.11 8.25 3.52
N GLU A 44 -0.01 8.62 2.93
CA GLU A 44 -1.30 8.06 3.30
C GLU A 44 -1.39 6.57 2.88
N ILE A 45 -1.94 5.72 3.75
CA ILE A 45 -2.15 4.29 3.48
C ILE A 45 -3.00 4.13 2.22
N GLY A 46 -2.61 3.21 1.33
CA GLY A 46 -3.29 2.96 0.07
C GLY A 46 -2.83 3.84 -1.08
N THR A 47 -2.02 4.88 -0.82
CA THR A 47 -1.44 5.74 -1.87
C THR A 47 -0.63 4.92 -2.86
N LEU A 48 -0.79 5.24 -4.15
CA LEU A 48 -0.01 4.66 -5.22
C LEU A 48 1.24 5.51 -5.48
N GLY A 49 2.37 4.85 -5.64
CA GLY A 49 3.64 5.48 -5.99
C GLY A 49 4.36 4.75 -7.12
N VAL A 50 5.40 5.39 -7.65
CA VAL A 50 6.26 4.84 -8.72
C VAL A 50 7.66 4.61 -8.15
N VAL A 51 8.16 3.39 -8.32
CA VAL A 51 9.50 3.04 -7.86
C VAL A 51 10.55 3.74 -8.72
N GLN A 52 11.43 4.52 -8.10
CA GLN A 52 12.49 5.25 -8.78
C GLN A 52 13.84 4.53 -8.67
N LYS A 53 14.16 3.99 -7.49
CA LYS A 53 15.41 3.26 -7.23
C LYS A 53 15.17 2.08 -6.29
N ILE A 54 15.99 1.05 -6.44
CA ILE A 54 15.88 -0.22 -5.70
C ILE A 54 17.16 -0.41 -4.90
N PHE A 55 17.02 -0.74 -3.63
CA PHE A 55 18.10 -1.15 -2.73
C PHE A 55 17.79 -2.51 -2.12
N ALA A 56 18.77 -3.18 -1.53
CA ALA A 56 18.59 -4.55 -1.02
C ALA A 56 17.38 -4.75 -0.08
N ARG A 57 16.99 -3.72 0.71
CA ARG A 57 15.93 -3.83 1.73
C ARG A 57 14.82 -2.78 1.61
N LYS A 58 14.89 -1.89 0.63
CA LYS A 58 13.97 -0.76 0.48
C LYS A 58 13.98 -0.25 -0.96
N ALA A 59 12.95 0.52 -1.31
CA ALA A 59 12.90 1.26 -2.56
C ALA A 59 12.77 2.76 -2.30
N VAL A 60 13.30 3.57 -3.21
CA VAL A 60 12.92 4.97 -3.33
C VAL A 60 11.68 5.02 -4.20
N VAL A 61 10.59 5.56 -3.66
CA VAL A 61 9.29 5.62 -4.33
C VAL A 61 8.84 7.06 -4.36
N ASP A 62 8.48 7.53 -5.55
CA ASP A 62 7.80 8.79 -5.72
C ASP A 62 6.30 8.59 -5.46
N MET A 63 5.79 9.23 -4.41
CA MET A 63 4.39 9.17 -3.96
C MET A 63 3.57 10.37 -4.48
N GLY A 64 4.06 11.07 -5.51
CA GLY A 64 3.39 12.24 -6.08
C GLY A 64 3.37 13.41 -5.10
N LYS A 65 2.17 13.92 -4.76
CA LYS A 65 2.03 15.02 -3.79
C LYS A 65 2.58 14.71 -2.40
N GLY A 66 2.66 13.42 -2.05
CA GLY A 66 3.30 12.97 -0.80
C GLY A 66 4.82 13.07 -0.81
N GLY A 67 5.45 13.37 -1.95
CA GLY A 67 6.90 13.47 -2.10
C GLY A 67 7.59 12.13 -2.36
N THR A 68 8.93 12.16 -2.36
CA THR A 68 9.76 10.97 -2.59
C THR A 68 10.23 10.37 -1.27
N TRP A 69 10.01 9.07 -1.10
CA TRP A 69 10.24 8.35 0.16
C TRP A 69 11.17 7.17 0.01
N ASN A 70 11.94 6.89 1.05
CA ASN A 70 12.67 5.64 1.22
C ASN A 70 11.79 4.64 1.97
N ILE A 71 11.19 3.69 1.27
CA ILE A 71 10.15 2.80 1.82
C ILE A 71 10.68 1.36 1.91
N PRO A 72 10.73 0.76 3.11
CA PRO A 72 10.98 -0.68 3.28
C PRO A 72 9.94 -1.53 2.56
N TYR A 73 10.36 -2.67 2.00
CA TYR A 73 9.48 -3.50 1.17
C TYR A 73 8.21 -4.00 1.86
N TYR A 74 8.27 -4.26 3.17
CA TYR A 74 7.10 -4.71 3.94
C TYR A 74 5.99 -3.65 4.07
N PHE A 75 6.25 -2.40 3.68
CA PHE A 75 5.23 -1.35 3.55
C PHE A 75 4.74 -1.15 2.11
N LEU A 76 5.16 -2.01 1.17
CA LEU A 76 4.76 -1.94 -0.22
C LEU A 76 3.97 -3.18 -0.63
N ALA A 77 3.03 -2.99 -1.55
CA ALA A 77 2.34 -4.06 -2.24
C ALA A 77 2.35 -3.87 -3.75
N HIS A 78 2.30 -4.98 -4.47
CA HIS A 78 2.11 -4.99 -5.91
C HIS A 78 0.70 -4.50 -6.25
N VAL A 79 0.61 -3.64 -7.27
CA VAL A 79 -0.66 -3.27 -7.88
C VAL A 79 -0.99 -4.36 -8.90
N ARG A 80 -2.18 -4.97 -8.81
CA ARG A 80 -2.65 -5.88 -9.86
C ARG A 80 -2.80 -5.10 -11.16
N ALA A 81 -2.31 -5.68 -12.27
CA ALA A 81 -2.74 -5.23 -13.58
C ALA A 81 -4.24 -5.54 -13.71
N ALA A 82 -5.02 -4.57 -14.22
CA ALA A 82 -6.36 -4.88 -14.68
C ALA A 82 -6.24 -5.91 -15.82
N ALA A 83 -7.00 -7.00 -15.71
CA ALA A 83 -7.09 -8.04 -16.74
C ALA A 83 -7.75 -7.50 -18.01
#